data_AF-A0A6C0AMN3-F1
#
_entry.id   AF-A0A6C0AMN3-F1
#
_cell.length_a   1.000
_cell.length_b   1.000
_cell.length_c   1.000
_cell.angle_alpha   90.00
_cell.angle_beta   90.00
_cell.angle_gamma   90.00
#
_symmetry.space_group_name_H-M   'P 1'
#
loop_
_entity.id
_entity.type
_entity.pdbx_description
1 polymer ?
#
loop_
_entity_poly.entity_id
_entity_poly.type
_entity_poly.pdbx_seq_one_letter_code
_entity_poly.pdbx_strand_id
1 'polypeptide(L)'
;MDTKEFIYSQNQPLFHPELYERSTDLPGDKRTLLTITDERSKRLPSTKVEELKSPGKYNLTPDDKQISGSNTRFLFKNLYGETPLTFLFFSDKNIKNIQNLIKLNVHKQINYIIDDQSNNELMIIMRSIFLEYSLHPALISEEMSETERQILFKKYTNEVDRLNKIVVQEIVPKIVSQIQQYVDYLRDASQQPYYMDKPKNESVKGQKQYRSVTQVLSGGNF
;
A
#
# COMPACT_ATOMS: atom_id res chain seq x y z
N MET A 1 19.40 49.59 -26.39
CA MET A 1 19.36 48.15 -26.71
C MET A 1 18.67 47.45 -25.56
N ASP A 2 17.64 46.67 -25.84
CA ASP A 2 16.86 45.99 -24.82
C ASP A 2 17.71 44.91 -24.15
N THR A 3 17.96 45.03 -22.85
CA THR A 3 18.91 44.16 -22.13
C THR A 3 18.47 42.69 -22.14
N LYS A 4 17.16 42.44 -22.26
CA LYS A 4 16.59 41.10 -22.42
C LYS A 4 16.97 40.46 -23.75
N GLU A 5 16.92 41.21 -24.86
CA GLU A 5 17.29 40.70 -26.18
C GLU A 5 18.79 40.37 -26.24
N PHE A 6 19.62 41.20 -25.59
CA PHE A 6 21.06 40.97 -25.52
C PHE A 6 21.39 39.66 -24.77
N ILE A 7 20.78 39.43 -23.60
CA ILE A 7 20.99 38.20 -22.81
C ILE A 7 20.52 36.95 -23.57
N TYR A 8 19.44 37.05 -24.34
CA TYR A 8 18.94 35.95 -25.17
C TYR A 8 19.88 35.60 -26.33
N SER A 9 20.50 36.59 -26.97
CA SER A 9 21.45 36.34 -28.07
C SER A 9 22.74 35.65 -27.60
N GLN A 10 23.22 35.99 -26.40
CA GLN A 10 24.46 35.44 -25.85
C GLN A 10 24.31 34.02 -25.29
N ASN A 11 23.08 33.58 -24.99
CA ASN A 11 22.79 32.26 -24.41
C ASN A 11 21.94 31.39 -25.34
N GLN A 12 22.16 31.48 -26.66
CA GLN A 12 21.56 30.51 -27.58
C GLN A 12 22.28 29.17 -27.39
N PRO A 13 21.56 28.08 -27.05
CA PRO A 13 22.19 26.77 -26.95
C PRO A 13 22.78 26.38 -28.32
N LEU A 14 23.98 25.79 -28.31
CA LEU A 14 24.73 25.41 -29.52
C LEU A 14 23.96 24.44 -30.43
N PHE A 15 22.95 23.75 -29.87
CA PHE A 15 22.10 22.80 -30.57
C PHE A 15 20.65 23.30 -30.55
N HIS A 16 20.04 23.38 -31.73
CA HIS A 16 18.62 23.68 -31.87
C HIS A 16 17.80 22.60 -31.14
N PRO A 17 16.77 22.93 -30.35
CA PRO A 17 15.97 21.96 -29.60
C PRO A 17 15.33 20.85 -30.45
N GLU A 18 15.22 21.06 -31.76
CA GLU A 18 14.72 20.08 -32.74
C GLU A 18 15.75 19.01 -33.13
N LEU A 19 17.04 19.20 -32.81
CA LEU A 19 18.11 18.23 -33.08
C LEU A 19 18.14 17.07 -32.09
N TYR A 20 17.37 17.17 -31.00
CA TYR A 20 17.18 16.07 -30.07
C TYR A 20 15.91 15.32 -30.44
N GLU A 21 16.01 14.01 -30.68
CA GLU A 21 14.84 13.15 -30.82
C GLU A 21 13.96 13.29 -29.57
N ARG A 22 12.77 13.88 -29.73
CA ARG A 22 11.72 13.78 -28.73
C ARG A 22 11.09 12.40 -28.88
N SER A 23 11.66 11.38 -28.25
CA SER A 23 10.93 10.13 -28.06
C SER A 23 9.76 10.41 -27.12
N THR A 24 8.54 10.12 -27.56
CA THR A 24 7.30 10.30 -26.77
C THR A 24 7.23 9.42 -25.52
N ASP A 25 8.21 8.54 -25.34
CA ASP A 25 8.14 7.38 -24.48
C ASP A 25 9.11 7.44 -23.29
N LEU A 26 9.66 8.63 -22.95
CA LEU A 26 10.33 8.78 -21.65
C LEU A 26 9.29 8.73 -20.52
N PRO A 27 9.42 7.80 -19.55
CA PRO A 27 8.59 7.80 -18.36
C PRO A 27 8.98 9.00 -17.48
N GLY A 28 8.31 10.13 -17.68
CA GLY A 28 8.54 11.37 -16.92
C GLY A 28 7.95 12.62 -17.54
N ASP A 29 7.61 12.61 -18.84
CA ASP A 29 7.38 13.84 -19.60
C ASP A 29 5.96 14.44 -19.49
N LYS A 30 5.24 14.15 -18.40
CA LYS A 30 3.86 14.67 -18.24
C LYS A 30 3.78 15.92 -17.35
N ARG A 31 4.85 16.25 -16.61
CA ARG A 31 4.92 17.43 -15.72
C ARG A 31 6.35 17.94 -15.58
N THR A 32 6.71 18.94 -16.39
CA THR A 32 7.94 19.72 -16.20
C THR A 32 7.68 20.93 -15.27
N LEU A 33 8.71 21.49 -14.67
CA LEU A 33 8.58 22.71 -13.84
C LEU A 33 7.90 23.85 -14.62
N LEU A 34 8.22 23.98 -15.91
CA LEU A 34 7.58 24.93 -16.84
C LEU A 34 6.07 24.68 -16.96
N THR A 35 5.64 23.43 -17.16
CA THR A 35 4.21 23.11 -17.19
C THR A 35 3.51 23.40 -15.85
N ILE A 36 4.19 23.20 -14.71
CA ILE A 36 3.64 23.50 -13.38
C ILE A 36 3.51 25.02 -13.17
N THR A 37 4.48 25.82 -13.62
CA THR A 37 4.39 27.29 -13.55
C THR A 37 3.30 27.83 -14.45
N ASP A 38 3.11 27.24 -15.63
CA ASP A 38 2.04 27.59 -16.55
C ASP A 38 0.66 27.18 -16.02
N GLU A 39 0.55 25.99 -15.40
CA GLU A 39 -0.68 25.56 -14.71
C GLU A 39 -1.04 26.48 -13.54
N ARG A 40 -0.07 26.90 -12.73
CA ARG A 40 -0.30 27.82 -11.60
C ARG A 40 -0.68 29.23 -12.02
N SER A 41 -0.23 29.67 -13.20
CA SER A 41 -0.53 31.02 -13.73
C SER A 41 -1.81 31.07 -14.56
N LYS A 42 -2.36 29.92 -14.98
CA LYS A 42 -3.67 29.85 -15.65
C LYS A 42 -4.78 30.39 -14.74
N ARG A 43 -5.42 31.47 -15.18
CA ARG A 43 -6.68 31.94 -14.62
C ARG A 43 -7.84 31.10 -15.17
N LEU A 44 -8.97 31.11 -14.48
CA LEU A 44 -10.21 30.52 -14.98
C LEU A 44 -10.55 31.13 -16.35
N PRO A 45 -10.91 30.32 -17.36
CA PRO A 45 -11.15 30.81 -18.72
C PRO A 45 -12.41 31.68 -18.82
N SER A 46 -13.38 31.50 -17.92
CA SER A 46 -14.58 32.32 -17.80
C SER A 46 -15.02 32.46 -16.35
N THR A 47 -15.88 33.44 -16.07
CA THR A 47 -16.50 33.65 -14.75
C THR A 47 -17.80 32.88 -14.58
N LYS A 48 -18.43 32.46 -15.67
CA LYS A 48 -19.68 31.70 -15.67
C LYS A 48 -19.39 30.22 -15.41
N VAL A 49 -19.96 29.70 -14.33
CA VAL A 49 -19.73 28.32 -13.87
C VAL A 49 -20.10 27.28 -14.92
N GLU A 50 -21.13 27.52 -15.72
CA GLU A 50 -21.63 26.61 -16.77
C GLU A 50 -20.62 26.37 -17.91
N GLU A 51 -19.72 27.32 -18.15
CA GLU A 51 -18.72 27.25 -19.22
C GLU A 51 -17.39 26.63 -18.74
N LEU A 52 -17.24 26.43 -17.43
CA LEU A 52 -16.04 25.85 -16.85
C LEU A 52 -16.00 24.34 -17.10
N LYS A 53 -14.99 23.89 -17.85
CA LYS A 53 -14.69 22.46 -18.01
C LYS A 53 -13.56 22.07 -17.06
N SER A 54 -13.77 20.98 -16.32
CA SER A 54 -12.70 20.37 -15.51
C SER A 54 -11.49 20.04 -16.41
N PRO A 55 -10.25 20.29 -15.97
CA PRO A 55 -9.02 20.00 -16.73
C PRO A 55 -8.83 18.51 -17.09
N GLY A 56 -9.76 17.65 -16.69
CA GLY A 56 -9.78 16.22 -16.98
C GLY A 56 -9.60 15.40 -15.73
N LYS A 57 -9.72 14.08 -15.88
CA LYS A 57 -9.42 13.12 -14.82
C LYS A 57 -7.95 12.75 -14.90
N TYR A 58 -7.21 12.96 -13.81
CA TYR A 58 -5.85 12.46 -13.67
C TYR A 58 -5.88 11.12 -12.93
N ASN A 59 -5.20 10.11 -13.47
CA ASN A 59 -4.95 8.87 -12.74
C ASN A 59 -3.82 9.12 -11.75
N LEU A 60 -4.20 9.51 -10.53
CA LEU A 60 -3.25 9.74 -9.43
C LEU A 60 -2.69 8.44 -8.87
N THR A 61 -3.38 7.32 -9.10
CA THR A 61 -2.98 5.98 -8.68
C THR A 61 -2.89 5.05 -9.89
N PRO A 62 -1.93 4.11 -9.91
CA PRO A 62 -1.96 3.01 -10.87
C PRO A 62 -3.26 2.20 -10.71
N ASP A 63 -3.78 1.68 -11.82
CA ASP A 63 -4.96 0.81 -11.79
C ASP A 63 -4.53 -0.60 -11.40
N ASP A 64 -4.60 -0.90 -10.09
CA ASP A 64 -4.22 -2.19 -9.52
C ASP A 64 -5.20 -3.34 -9.86
N LYS A 65 -6.29 -3.06 -10.57
CA LYS A 65 -7.31 -4.08 -10.89
C LYS A 65 -6.97 -4.91 -12.13
N GLN A 66 -6.00 -4.47 -12.94
CA GLN A 66 -5.63 -5.17 -14.17
C GLN A 66 -4.67 -6.32 -13.87
N ILE A 67 -5.23 -7.50 -13.61
CA ILE A 67 -4.47 -8.75 -13.48
C ILE A 67 -4.49 -9.45 -14.84
N SER A 68 -3.33 -9.83 -15.36
CA SER A 68 -3.23 -10.63 -16.59
C SER A 68 -3.28 -12.14 -16.25
N GLY A 69 -3.46 -12.98 -17.27
CA GLY A 69 -3.42 -14.44 -17.09
C GLY A 69 -2.09 -14.92 -16.47
N SER A 70 -0.98 -14.30 -16.89
CA SER A 70 0.35 -14.47 -16.28
C SER A 70 0.96 -13.11 -15.96
N ASN A 71 1.28 -12.88 -14.68
CA ASN A 71 1.89 -11.64 -14.20
C ASN A 71 3.42 -11.73 -14.11
N THR A 72 4.01 -12.86 -14.49
CA THR A 72 5.45 -13.16 -14.39
C THR A 72 6.30 -12.10 -15.10
N ARG A 73 5.95 -11.75 -16.35
CA ARG A 73 6.70 -10.77 -17.15
C ARG A 73 6.76 -9.40 -16.48
N PHE A 74 5.63 -8.96 -15.92
CA PHE A 74 5.55 -7.68 -15.21
C PHE A 74 6.40 -7.69 -13.94
N LEU A 75 6.32 -8.77 -13.16
CA LEU A 75 7.02 -8.88 -11.88
C LEU A 75 8.54 -8.96 -12.01
N PHE A 76 9.02 -9.70 -13.02
CA PHE A 76 10.45 -9.93 -13.19
C PHE A 76 11.10 -9.06 -14.25
N LYS A 77 10.37 -8.17 -14.95
CA LYS A 77 10.92 -7.27 -15.97
C LYS A 77 11.87 -7.98 -16.96
N ASN A 78 11.48 -9.18 -17.42
CA ASN A 78 12.25 -10.07 -18.30
C ASN A 78 13.57 -10.65 -17.73
N LEU A 79 13.85 -10.52 -16.43
CA LEU A 79 15.02 -11.16 -15.80
C LEU A 79 14.86 -12.69 -15.67
N TYR A 80 13.61 -13.14 -15.52
CA TYR A 80 13.27 -14.56 -15.37
C TYR A 80 12.35 -15.00 -16.50
N GLY A 81 12.63 -16.18 -17.05
CA GLY A 81 11.77 -16.85 -18.01
C GLY A 81 10.50 -17.39 -17.35
N GLU A 82 9.46 -17.58 -18.16
CA GLU A 82 8.21 -18.17 -17.70
C GLU A 82 8.38 -19.69 -17.54
N THR A 83 8.30 -20.16 -16.31
CA THR A 83 8.28 -21.58 -15.94
C THR A 83 6.87 -22.00 -15.52
N PRO A 84 6.53 -23.30 -15.52
CA PRO A 84 5.25 -23.78 -14.99
C PRO A 84 4.99 -23.33 -13.55
N LEU A 85 6.04 -23.29 -12.70
CA LEU A 85 5.93 -22.85 -11.32
C LEU A 85 5.57 -21.36 -11.22
N THR A 86 6.31 -20.50 -11.93
CA THR A 86 6.04 -19.05 -11.92
C THR A 86 4.67 -18.74 -12.49
N PHE A 87 4.27 -19.42 -13.58
CA PHE A 87 2.96 -19.26 -14.18
C PHE A 87 1.84 -19.61 -13.21
N LEU A 88 1.93 -20.78 -12.56
CA LEU A 88 0.92 -21.22 -11.60
C LEU A 88 0.86 -20.30 -10.37
N PHE A 89 2.01 -19.96 -9.81
CA PHE A 89 2.09 -19.17 -8.58
C PHE A 89 1.61 -17.73 -8.79
N PHE A 90 1.98 -17.07 -9.90
CA PHE A 90 1.56 -15.69 -10.21
C PHE A 90 0.31 -15.60 -11.08
N SER A 91 -0.45 -16.70 -11.22
CA SER A 91 -1.72 -16.71 -11.94
C SER A 91 -2.79 -15.92 -11.20
N ASP A 92 -3.70 -15.28 -11.94
CA ASP A 92 -4.88 -14.58 -11.37
C ASP A 92 -5.70 -15.49 -10.44
N LYS A 93 -5.85 -16.77 -10.81
CA LYS A 93 -6.56 -17.76 -9.99
C LYS A 93 -5.87 -17.96 -8.64
N ASN A 94 -4.55 -18.06 -8.61
CA ASN A 94 -3.81 -18.25 -7.36
C ASN A 94 -3.81 -16.98 -6.50
N ILE A 95 -3.69 -15.80 -7.11
CA ILE A 95 -3.80 -14.52 -6.41
C ILE A 95 -5.16 -14.41 -5.71
N LYS A 96 -6.26 -14.70 -6.42
CA LYS A 96 -7.61 -14.74 -5.83
C LYS A 96 -7.73 -15.76 -4.70
N ASN A 97 -7.10 -16.93 -4.84
CA ASN A 97 -7.08 -17.94 -3.79
C ASN A 97 -6.37 -17.41 -2.52
N ILE A 98 -5.21 -16.78 -2.67
CA ILE A 98 -4.48 -16.17 -1.55
C ILE A 98 -5.31 -15.07 -0.89
N GLN A 99 -5.96 -14.19 -1.66
CA GLN A 99 -6.85 -13.14 -1.13
C GLN A 99 -7.97 -13.75 -0.28
N ASN A 100 -8.61 -14.82 -0.76
CA ASN A 100 -9.66 -15.52 0.00
C ASN A 100 -9.11 -16.17 1.28
N LEU A 101 -7.92 -16.77 1.22
CA LEU A 101 -7.26 -17.34 2.40
C LEU A 101 -6.92 -16.26 3.42
N ILE A 102 -6.45 -15.09 3.00
CA ILE A 102 -6.18 -13.95 3.88
C ILE A 102 -7.48 -13.52 4.58
N LYS A 103 -8.56 -13.27 3.81
CA LYS A 103 -9.87 -12.88 4.36
C LYS A 103 -10.38 -13.89 5.38
N LEU A 104 -10.29 -15.19 5.06
CA LEU A 104 -10.70 -16.27 5.95
C LEU A 104 -9.91 -16.28 7.26
N ASN A 105 -8.57 -16.17 7.18
CA ASN A 105 -7.71 -16.22 8.36
C ASN A 105 -7.85 -14.97 9.24
N VAL A 106 -7.98 -13.78 8.64
CA VAL A 106 -8.24 -12.54 9.38
C VAL A 106 -9.59 -12.63 10.10
N HIS A 107 -10.65 -13.04 9.39
CA HIS A 107 -11.96 -13.23 10.00
C HIS A 107 -11.91 -14.24 11.16
N LYS A 108 -11.17 -15.33 11.02
CA LYS A 108 -10.99 -16.32 12.08
C LYS A 108 -10.26 -15.76 13.31
N GLN A 109 -9.33 -14.81 13.13
CA GLN A 109 -8.53 -14.27 14.23
C GLN A 109 -9.24 -13.15 15.00
N ILE A 110 -9.89 -12.21 14.29
CA ILE A 110 -10.44 -10.99 14.90
C ILE A 110 -11.94 -10.80 14.66
N ASN A 111 -12.62 -11.73 13.97
CA ASN A 111 -14.04 -11.65 13.61
C ASN A 111 -14.43 -10.40 12.79
N TYR A 112 -13.47 -9.81 12.07
CA TYR A 112 -13.72 -8.74 11.11
C TYR A 112 -13.72 -9.28 9.68
N ILE A 113 -14.62 -8.75 8.86
CA ILE A 113 -14.66 -9.00 7.42
C ILE A 113 -13.89 -7.86 6.74
N ILE A 114 -12.90 -8.21 5.94
CA ILE A 114 -12.09 -7.26 5.17
C ILE A 114 -12.28 -7.47 3.67
N ASP A 115 -12.04 -6.40 2.92
CA ASP A 115 -11.99 -6.43 1.47
C ASP A 115 -10.66 -7.02 0.96
N ASP A 116 -10.59 -7.21 -0.36
CA ASP A 116 -9.35 -7.64 -1.04
C ASP A 116 -8.25 -6.58 -0.85
N GLN A 117 -7.03 -7.06 -0.63
CA GLN A 117 -5.86 -6.20 -0.50
C GLN A 117 -5.37 -5.73 -1.89
N SER A 118 -4.52 -4.71 -1.97
CA SER A 118 -3.94 -4.28 -3.26
C SER A 118 -3.25 -5.47 -3.94
N ASN A 119 -3.63 -5.75 -5.19
CA ASN A 119 -3.00 -6.81 -5.96
C ASN A 119 -1.52 -6.52 -6.21
N ASN A 120 -1.15 -5.25 -6.37
CA ASN A 120 0.22 -4.86 -6.62
C ASN A 120 1.10 -5.12 -5.39
N GLU A 121 0.65 -4.70 -4.20
CA GLU A 121 1.34 -4.99 -2.95
C GLU A 121 1.43 -6.50 -2.68
N LEU A 122 0.32 -7.23 -2.89
CA LEU A 122 0.31 -8.68 -2.74
C LEU A 122 1.30 -9.34 -3.71
N MET A 123 1.36 -8.92 -4.96
CA MET A 123 2.30 -9.45 -5.94
C MET A 123 3.76 -9.12 -5.58
N ILE A 124 4.05 -7.96 -4.99
CA ILE A 124 5.39 -7.63 -4.49
C ILE A 124 5.82 -8.61 -3.39
N ILE A 125 4.92 -8.89 -2.44
CA ILE A 125 5.18 -9.85 -1.34
C ILE A 125 5.31 -11.27 -1.88
N MET A 126 4.44 -11.68 -2.79
CA MET A 126 4.54 -12.97 -3.46
C MET A 126 5.88 -13.11 -4.19
N ARG A 127 6.34 -12.04 -4.87
CA ARG A 127 7.63 -12.03 -5.56
C ARG A 127 8.80 -12.19 -4.58
N SER A 128 8.80 -11.49 -3.45
CA SER A 128 9.88 -11.64 -2.47
C SER A 128 9.93 -13.05 -1.91
N ILE A 129 8.77 -13.62 -1.53
CA ILE A 129 8.67 -14.98 -1.01
C ILE A 129 9.08 -16.02 -2.04
N PHE A 130 8.71 -15.82 -3.31
CA PHE A 130 9.14 -16.69 -4.39
C PHE A 130 10.66 -16.69 -4.54
N LEU A 131 11.30 -15.52 -4.56
CA LEU A 131 12.75 -15.40 -4.70
C LEU A 131 13.51 -16.02 -3.53
N GLU A 132 12.93 -15.98 -2.33
CA GLU A 132 13.57 -16.46 -1.11
C GLU A 132 13.37 -17.97 -0.87
N TYR A 133 12.16 -18.48 -1.09
CA TYR A 133 11.76 -19.82 -0.62
C TYR A 133 11.46 -20.84 -1.72
N SER A 134 11.41 -20.43 -3.00
CA SER A 134 10.99 -21.33 -4.08
C SER A 134 11.96 -22.49 -4.29
N LEU A 135 11.40 -23.69 -4.34
CA LEU A 135 12.10 -24.89 -4.79
C LEU A 135 11.65 -25.17 -6.22
N HIS A 136 12.60 -25.30 -7.15
CA HIS A 136 12.28 -25.53 -8.56
C HIS A 136 12.30 -27.04 -8.89
N PRO A 137 11.14 -27.67 -9.18
CA PRO A 137 11.12 -29.01 -9.75
C PRO A 137 11.73 -29.02 -11.16
N ALA A 138 12.16 -30.21 -11.61
CA ALA A 138 12.65 -30.41 -12.97
C ALA A 138 11.63 -29.94 -14.02
N LEU A 139 12.14 -29.30 -15.07
CA LEU A 139 11.31 -28.79 -16.18
C LEU A 139 10.64 -29.94 -16.92
N ILE A 140 9.40 -29.71 -17.36
CA ILE A 140 8.64 -30.67 -18.14
C ILE A 140 9.10 -30.57 -19.60
N SER A 141 9.63 -31.66 -20.15
CA SER A 141 9.94 -31.78 -21.58
C SER A 141 8.88 -32.64 -22.30
N GLU A 142 8.77 -32.45 -23.62
CA GLU A 142 7.79 -33.17 -24.45
C GLU A 142 8.12 -34.67 -24.60
N GLU A 143 9.38 -35.04 -24.42
CA GLU A 143 9.88 -36.41 -24.57
C GLU A 143 9.60 -37.31 -23.35
N MET A 144 9.09 -36.73 -22.25
CA MET A 144 8.85 -37.45 -21.00
C MET A 144 7.64 -38.39 -21.04
N SER A 145 7.70 -39.46 -20.26
CA SER A 145 6.56 -40.36 -20.05
C SER A 145 5.41 -39.64 -19.34
N GLU A 146 4.17 -39.96 -19.72
CA GLU A 146 2.96 -39.37 -19.11
C GLU A 146 2.91 -39.58 -17.59
N THR A 147 3.45 -40.72 -17.11
CA THR A 147 3.54 -41.03 -15.67
C THR A 147 4.46 -40.06 -14.93
N GLU A 148 5.61 -39.73 -15.51
CA GLU A 148 6.57 -38.79 -14.95
C GLU A 148 6.01 -37.36 -14.94
N ARG A 149 5.30 -36.97 -16.01
CA ARG A 149 4.61 -35.67 -16.10
C ARG A 149 3.60 -35.51 -14.97
N GLN A 150 2.78 -36.52 -14.69
CA GLN A 150 1.81 -36.49 -13.59
C GLN A 150 2.49 -36.31 -12.22
N ILE A 151 3.61 -36.99 -12.00
CA ILE A 151 4.40 -36.83 -10.76
C ILE A 151 4.92 -35.40 -10.64
N LEU A 152 5.45 -34.82 -11.73
CA LEU A 152 5.92 -33.44 -11.74
C LEU A 152 4.79 -32.44 -11.50
N PHE A 153 3.63 -32.61 -12.13
CA PHE A 153 2.47 -31.75 -11.88
C PHE A 153 2.10 -31.73 -10.39
N LYS A 154 2.09 -32.89 -9.73
CA LYS A 154 1.86 -32.99 -8.28
C LYS A 154 2.93 -32.25 -7.47
N LYS A 155 4.20 -32.31 -7.89
CA LYS A 155 5.28 -31.56 -7.23
C LYS A 155 5.10 -30.05 -7.38
N TYR A 156 4.74 -29.57 -8.57
CA TYR A 156 4.45 -28.16 -8.80
C TYR A 156 3.24 -27.68 -7.97
N THR A 157 2.15 -28.45 -7.91
CA THR A 157 0.97 -28.06 -7.11
C THR A 157 1.30 -28.01 -5.62
N ASN A 158 2.08 -28.96 -5.12
CA ASN A 158 2.50 -28.98 -3.72
C ASN A 158 3.41 -27.80 -3.37
N GLU A 159 4.31 -27.43 -4.29
CA GLU A 159 5.18 -26.28 -4.08
C GLU A 159 4.40 -24.97 -4.09
N VAL A 160 3.42 -24.80 -4.99
CA VAL A 160 2.53 -23.63 -4.98
C VAL A 160 1.74 -23.56 -3.67
N ASP A 161 1.20 -24.68 -3.18
CA ASP A 161 0.50 -24.73 -1.89
C ASP A 161 1.41 -24.35 -0.71
N ARG A 162 2.67 -24.84 -0.72
CA ARG A 162 3.68 -24.47 0.28
C ARG A 162 3.96 -22.97 0.26
N LEU A 163 4.23 -22.40 -0.92
CA LEU A 163 4.51 -20.96 -1.06
C LEU A 163 3.30 -20.12 -0.63
N ASN A 164 2.08 -20.51 -1.01
CA ASN A 164 0.86 -19.82 -0.60
C ASN A 164 0.70 -19.78 0.93
N LYS A 165 1.02 -20.88 1.62
CA LYS A 165 0.99 -20.91 3.10
C LYS A 165 1.97 -19.93 3.70
N ILE A 166 3.19 -19.84 3.17
CA ILE A 166 4.20 -18.87 3.63
C ILE A 166 3.70 -17.44 3.42
N VAL A 167 3.13 -17.14 2.24
CA VAL A 167 2.54 -15.83 1.94
C VAL A 167 1.46 -15.44 2.95
N VAL A 168 0.50 -16.34 3.20
CA VAL A 168 -0.60 -16.07 4.13
C VAL A 168 -0.08 -15.91 5.56
N GLN A 169 0.86 -16.75 5.99
CA GLN A 169 1.45 -16.69 7.33
C GLN A 169 2.21 -15.38 7.58
N GLU A 170 2.88 -14.85 6.56
CA GLU A 170 3.62 -13.59 6.62
C GLU A 170 2.71 -12.34 6.63
N ILE A 171 1.58 -12.40 5.92
CA ILE A 171 0.71 -11.24 5.70
C ILE A 171 -0.33 -11.10 6.82
N VAL A 172 -0.95 -12.19 7.26
CA VAL A 172 -2.10 -12.15 8.19
C VAL A 172 -1.79 -11.41 9.50
N PRO A 173 -0.66 -11.65 10.21
CA PRO A 173 -0.36 -10.93 11.45
C PRO A 173 -0.20 -9.42 11.24
N LYS A 174 0.37 -9.01 10.10
CA LYS A 174 0.56 -7.60 9.75
C LYS A 174 -0.79 -6.92 9.53
N ILE A 175 -1.68 -7.56 8.77
CA ILE A 175 -3.04 -7.05 8.52
C ILE A 175 -3.81 -6.93 9.84
N VAL A 176 -3.77 -7.96 10.69
CA VAL A 176 -4.47 -7.92 11.99
C VAL A 176 -3.97 -6.78 12.88
N SER A 177 -2.65 -6.59 12.95
CA SER A 177 -2.07 -5.46 13.69
C SER A 177 -2.52 -4.11 13.13
N GLN A 178 -2.55 -3.96 11.81
CA GLN A 178 -2.98 -2.73 11.14
C GLN A 178 -4.47 -2.44 11.35
N ILE A 179 -5.33 -3.46 11.31
CA ILE A 179 -6.76 -3.32 11.59
C ILE A 179 -6.97 -2.84 13.03
N GLN A 180 -6.27 -3.45 13.99
CA GLN A 180 -6.37 -3.03 15.39
C GLN A 180 -5.95 -1.57 15.57
N GLN A 181 -4.81 -1.18 14.99
CA GLN A 181 -4.34 0.22 15.00
C GLN A 181 -5.34 1.17 14.35
N TYR A 182 -5.98 0.76 13.25
CA TYR A 182 -6.98 1.55 12.57
C TYR A 182 -8.25 1.73 13.41
N VAL A 183 -8.73 0.67 14.06
CA VAL A 183 -9.88 0.73 14.97
C VAL A 183 -9.57 1.62 16.18
N ASP A 184 -8.38 1.49 16.77
CA ASP A 184 -7.93 2.35 17.87
C ASP A 184 -7.84 3.81 17.42
N TYR A 185 -7.30 4.09 16.23
CA TYR A 185 -7.29 5.42 15.64
C TYR A 185 -8.70 5.99 15.49
N LEU A 186 -9.65 5.21 14.94
CA LEU A 186 -11.03 5.66 14.77
C LEU A 186 -11.69 5.98 16.12
N ARG A 187 -11.44 5.14 17.14
CA ARG A 187 -11.94 5.38 18.50
C ARG A 187 -11.38 6.69 19.06
N ASP A 188 -10.07 6.86 18.98
CA ASP A 188 -9.37 8.02 19.57
C ASP A 188 -9.71 9.31 18.82
N ALA A 189 -9.91 9.25 17.49
CA ALA A 189 -10.34 10.39 16.69
C ALA A 189 -11.80 10.79 16.94
N SER A 190 -12.66 9.84 17.32
CA SER A 190 -14.09 10.09 17.56
C SER A 190 -14.40 10.50 19.00
N GLN A 191 -13.50 10.21 19.93
CA GLN A 191 -13.67 10.50 21.35
C GLN A 191 -12.96 11.80 21.74
N GLN A 192 -13.52 12.50 22.72
CA GLN A 192 -12.82 13.62 23.31
C GLN A 192 -11.56 13.13 24.03
N PRO A 193 -10.43 13.84 23.95
CA PRO A 193 -9.23 13.48 24.70
C PRO A 193 -9.56 13.30 26.18
N TYR A 194 -9.17 12.16 26.75
CA TYR A 194 -9.35 11.93 28.18
C TYR A 194 -8.50 12.91 28.98
N TYR A 195 -9.11 13.56 29.95
CA TYR A 195 -8.40 14.44 30.88
C TYR A 195 -7.59 13.60 31.85
N MET A 196 -6.26 13.78 31.87
CA MET A 196 -5.43 13.18 32.90
C MET A 196 -5.88 13.68 34.29
N ASP A 197 -6.13 12.74 35.20
CA ASP A 197 -6.39 13.06 36.60
C ASP A 197 -5.21 13.87 37.16
N LYS A 198 -5.54 14.87 37.99
CA LYS A 198 -4.54 15.64 38.71
C LYS A 198 -3.76 14.72 39.66
N PRO A 199 -2.47 14.99 39.91
CA PRO A 199 -1.69 14.20 40.85
C PRO A 199 -2.37 14.21 42.23
N LYS A 200 -2.56 13.02 42.81
CA LYS A 200 -3.09 12.88 44.17
C LYS A 200 -1.95 13.09 45.16
N ASN A 201 -2.21 13.88 46.19
CA ASN A 201 -1.26 14.05 47.28
C ASN A 201 -1.29 12.78 48.16
N GLU A 202 -0.16 12.09 48.24
CA GLU A 202 0.00 10.88 49.07
C GLU A 202 0.31 11.20 50.54
N SER A 203 0.53 12.47 50.89
CA SER A 203 0.83 12.86 52.26
C SER A 203 -0.38 12.69 53.18
N VAL A 204 -0.14 12.09 54.35
CA VAL A 204 -1.13 12.00 55.45
C VAL A 204 -1.35 13.38 56.11
N LYS A 205 -0.49 14.37 55.83
CA LYS A 205 -0.61 15.73 56.39
C LYS A 205 -1.86 16.41 55.83
N GLY A 206 -2.78 16.80 56.71
CA GLY A 206 -4.07 17.41 56.36
C GLY A 206 -5.25 16.45 56.28
N GLN A 207 -5.01 15.13 56.33
CA GLN A 207 -6.09 14.12 56.46
C GLN A 207 -6.61 14.01 57.89
N LYS A 208 -5.76 14.33 58.87
CA LYS A 208 -6.16 14.43 60.28
C LYS A 208 -6.76 15.80 60.53
N GLN A 209 -8.09 15.90 60.45
CA GLN A 209 -8.83 17.09 60.88
C GLN A 209 -9.27 16.92 62.34
N TYR A 210 -9.02 17.95 63.15
CA TYR A 210 -9.58 17.99 64.49
C TYR A 210 -11.10 18.24 64.40
N ARG A 211 -11.86 17.64 65.32
CA ARG A 211 -13.31 17.86 65.43
C ARG A 211 -13.58 19.34 65.64
N SER A 212 -14.62 19.87 64.99
CA SER A 212 -15.03 21.26 65.24
C SER A 212 -15.54 21.42 66.68
N VAL A 213 -15.49 22.64 67.22
CA VAL A 213 -15.93 22.92 68.60
C VAL A 213 -17.38 22.47 68.82
N THR A 214 -18.26 22.72 67.85
CA THR A 214 -19.66 22.27 67.87
C THR A 214 -19.79 20.75 67.92
N GLN A 215 -18.93 20.03 67.20
CA GLN A 215 -18.94 18.56 67.18
C GLN A 215 -18.46 17.95 68.50
N VAL A 216 -17.50 18.59 69.17
CA VAL A 216 -17.05 18.21 70.52
C VAL A 216 -18.16 18.46 71.54
N LEU A 217 -18.82 19.62 71.48
CA LEU A 217 -19.88 20.01 72.42
C LEU A 217 -21.15 19.16 72.28
N SER A 218 -21.49 18.76 71.05
CA SER A 218 -22.69 17.94 70.79
C SER A 218 -22.48 16.44 71.06
N GLY A 219 -21.27 15.99 71.39
CA GLY A 219 -20.98 14.60 71.77
C GLY A 219 -21.24 13.53 70.70
N GLY A 220 -21.52 13.92 69.45
CA GLY A 220 -21.89 12.99 68.38
C GLY A 220 -20.67 12.35 67.70
N ASN A 221 -20.70 11.02 67.56
CA ASN A 221 -19.80 10.29 66.66
C ASN A 221 -20.53 10.05 65.33
N PHE A 222 -20.35 10.96 64.39
CA PHE A 222 -20.66 10.76 62.97
C PHE A 222 -19.44 11.22 62.16
#